data_AF-A0A959SJ68-F1
#
_entry.id   AF-A0A959SJ68-F1
#
_cell.length_a   1.000
_cell.length_b   1.000
_cell.length_c   1.000
_cell.angle_alpha   90.00
_cell.angle_beta   90.00
_cell.angle_gamma   90.00
#
_symmetry.space_group_name_H-M   'P 1'
#
loop_
_entity.id
_entity.type
_entity.pdbx_description
1 polymer ?
#
loop_
_entity_poly.entity_id
_entity_poly.type
_entity_poly.pdbx_seq_one_letter_code
_entity_poly.pdbx_strand_id
1 'polypeptide(L)'
;MKTQLRVLWFLGALSLVGVLRAQPQLENAGFEEWNDLGTATEEPVEWSSVKTSDGGSIINGFAPQLCWQDPDAHTGSYSVNLRTVTSIAGAAAGLLTNGRVHAEFTISNSHVFTDLENAQWNTVCGSRPDSLVGWFKAAPEPGDRAKITALMHVGEGKLPWFDTYPNWVGTAVWSGPEVDEAEWTRFSVPFVYLDDRTPEHVLLAVSCGDSTNSIVGTEAWFDDLGLIYNLYTTPDASIAYVNAGSGFDLNVDYTTGGEPVAATDFTVELSDENGDFSAPTVIGMLNSTSADGSIPCTIPAGTLPGANYLIRVVTPSPFYAPVAAGIVVEVNTGVVAFGSGDINVRVVDEAILLDLGTLELDGSSYQLYDISGALLASGRSLSGGVNAVPVMGAHGVLVLRVTYGKGSFVQRVIVP
;
A
#
# COMPACT_ATOMS: atom_id res chain seq x y z
N MET A 1 -12.60 -35.60 53.30
CA MET A 1 -12.73 -35.06 51.92
C MET A 1 -13.06 -33.58 52.01
N LYS A 2 -12.04 -32.71 51.86
CA LYS A 2 -12.19 -31.26 51.74
C LYS A 2 -11.90 -30.93 50.29
N THR A 3 -12.93 -30.60 49.50
CA THR A 3 -12.78 -30.18 48.11
C THR A 3 -12.58 -28.67 48.09
N GLN A 4 -11.36 -28.24 47.75
CA GLN A 4 -11.00 -26.84 47.58
C GLN A 4 -11.50 -26.35 46.22
N LEU A 5 -12.38 -25.34 46.22
CA LEU A 5 -12.81 -24.61 45.03
C LEU A 5 -11.68 -23.64 44.64
N ARG A 6 -11.00 -23.88 43.52
CA ARG A 6 -10.06 -22.92 42.92
C ARG A 6 -10.85 -22.00 41.99
N VAL A 7 -11.08 -20.77 42.42
CA VAL A 7 -11.55 -19.68 41.56
C VAL A 7 -10.34 -19.21 40.75
N LEU A 8 -10.37 -19.44 39.44
CA LEU A 8 -9.37 -18.93 38.50
C LEU A 8 -9.84 -17.54 38.05
N TRP A 9 -9.13 -16.49 38.46
CA TRP A 9 -9.32 -15.16 37.91
C TRP A 9 -8.62 -15.09 36.55
N PHE A 10 -9.41 -15.12 35.47
CA PHE A 10 -8.93 -14.66 34.16
C PHE A 10 -8.97 -13.13 34.18
N LEU A 11 -7.83 -12.50 34.43
CA LEU A 11 -7.61 -11.11 34.01
C LEU A 11 -7.46 -11.15 32.49
N GLY A 12 -8.56 -10.95 31.76
CA GLY A 12 -8.49 -10.62 30.34
C GLY A 12 -7.86 -9.25 30.23
N ALA A 13 -6.62 -9.20 29.74
CA ALA A 13 -6.03 -7.95 29.29
C ALA A 13 -6.86 -7.49 28.08
N LEU A 14 -7.71 -6.50 28.29
CA LEU A 14 -8.37 -5.76 27.22
C LEU A 14 -7.25 -4.98 26.52
N SER A 15 -6.66 -5.56 25.48
CA SER A 15 -5.75 -4.84 24.60
C SER A 15 -6.61 -3.90 23.76
N LEU A 16 -6.78 -2.67 24.25
CA LEU A 16 -7.14 -1.55 23.40
C LEU A 16 -5.98 -1.36 22.43
N VAL A 17 -6.02 -2.04 21.27
CA VAL A 17 -5.10 -1.74 20.17
C VAL A 17 -5.61 -0.43 19.60
N GLY A 18 -5.26 0.68 20.25
CA GLY A 18 -5.31 1.98 19.60
C GLY A 18 -4.39 1.86 18.40
N VAL A 19 -4.94 1.89 17.19
CA VAL A 19 -4.14 1.94 15.97
C VAL A 19 -3.40 3.27 16.04
N LEU A 20 -2.13 3.22 16.46
CA LEU A 20 -1.23 4.37 16.34
C LEU A 20 -1.26 4.77 14.86
N ARG A 21 -1.76 5.97 14.61
CA ARG A 21 -1.82 6.50 13.25
C ARG A 21 -0.39 6.77 12.83
N ALA A 22 0.11 6.00 11.87
CA ALA A 22 1.43 6.23 11.30
C ALA A 22 1.36 7.18 10.11
N GLN A 23 0.19 7.76 9.79
CA GLN A 23 -0.04 8.69 8.68
C GLN A 23 -1.35 9.47 8.87
N PRO A 24 -1.59 10.57 8.13
CA PRO A 24 -2.85 11.31 8.20
C PRO A 24 -4.04 10.40 7.90
N GLN A 25 -5.11 10.56 8.66
CA GLN A 25 -6.30 9.71 8.54
C GLN A 25 -7.53 10.44 9.11
N LEU A 26 -8.72 10.05 8.68
CA LEU A 26 -10.02 10.61 9.10
C LEU A 26 -10.26 10.45 10.61
N GLU A 27 -10.58 11.51 11.35
CA GLU A 27 -10.92 11.39 12.78
C GLU A 27 -12.21 10.59 13.00
N ASN A 28 -12.24 9.78 14.07
CA ASN A 28 -13.41 9.00 14.51
C ASN A 28 -14.15 8.26 13.37
N ALA A 29 -13.41 7.76 12.39
CA ALA A 29 -13.96 7.16 11.18
C ALA A 29 -14.47 5.71 11.35
N GLY A 30 -14.26 5.13 12.54
CA GLY A 30 -14.95 3.93 13.02
C GLY A 30 -16.13 4.24 13.95
N PHE A 31 -16.50 5.52 14.11
CA PHE A 31 -17.72 5.95 14.79
C PHE A 31 -17.93 5.44 16.23
N GLU A 32 -16.85 5.40 17.02
CA GLU A 32 -16.87 4.89 18.39
C GLU A 32 -17.23 5.98 19.43
N GLU A 33 -16.98 7.25 19.10
CA GLU A 33 -17.23 8.38 19.99
C GLU A 33 -18.38 9.24 19.49
N TRP A 34 -19.31 9.62 20.37
CA TRP A 34 -20.53 10.33 20.01
C TRP A 34 -20.86 11.46 20.99
N ASN A 35 -21.39 12.56 20.44
CA ASN A 35 -21.95 13.67 21.18
C ASN A 35 -23.46 13.47 21.37
N ASP A 36 -24.00 14.02 22.46
CA ASP A 36 -25.45 14.12 22.72
C ASP A 36 -26.27 12.82 22.55
N LEU A 37 -25.66 11.66 22.83
CA LEU A 37 -26.25 10.32 22.67
C LEU A 37 -27.67 10.22 23.25
N GLY A 38 -28.58 9.64 22.46
CA GLY A 38 -29.98 9.46 22.83
C GLY A 38 -30.83 10.72 22.74
N THR A 39 -30.30 11.81 22.18
CA THR A 39 -31.06 13.02 21.85
C THR A 39 -31.21 13.18 20.34
N ALA A 40 -32.04 14.13 19.90
CA ALA A 40 -32.24 14.41 18.48
C ALA A 40 -31.01 15.05 17.80
N THR A 41 -29.98 15.45 18.55
CA THR A 41 -28.72 16.02 18.03
C THR A 41 -27.54 15.07 18.18
N GLU A 42 -27.78 13.77 18.44
CA GLU A 42 -26.68 12.82 18.51
C GLU A 42 -25.96 12.71 17.17
N GLU A 43 -24.63 12.85 17.21
CA GLU A 43 -23.75 12.78 16.05
C GLU A 43 -22.37 12.24 16.51
N PRO A 44 -21.63 11.53 15.66
CA PRO A 44 -20.27 11.13 16.00
C PRO A 44 -19.39 12.35 16.26
N VAL A 45 -18.45 12.26 17.22
CA VAL A 45 -17.45 13.31 17.45
C VAL A 45 -16.63 13.51 16.16
N GLU A 46 -16.29 14.76 15.82
CA GLU A 46 -15.66 15.16 14.53
C GLU A 46 -16.54 14.98 13.27
N TRP A 47 -17.82 14.60 13.41
CA TRP A 47 -18.77 14.51 12.29
C TRP A 47 -20.04 15.33 12.55
N SER A 48 -20.56 15.97 11.50
CA SER A 48 -21.80 16.78 11.57
C SER A 48 -22.80 16.38 10.50
N SER A 49 -24.07 16.68 10.75
CA SER A 49 -25.17 16.55 9.79
C SER A 49 -25.89 17.88 9.61
N VAL A 50 -26.99 17.87 8.85
CA VAL A 50 -27.91 19.01 8.74
C VAL A 50 -28.44 19.43 10.12
N LYS A 51 -28.50 18.49 11.07
CA LYS A 51 -29.09 18.72 12.40
C LYS A 51 -28.33 19.75 13.23
N THR A 52 -27.00 19.81 13.08
CA THR A 52 -26.11 20.76 13.78
C THR A 52 -25.44 21.74 12.81
N SER A 53 -26.06 21.98 11.65
CA SER A 53 -25.55 22.87 10.58
C SER A 53 -25.27 24.31 11.03
N ASP A 54 -24.67 25.11 10.15
CA ASP A 54 -24.49 26.55 10.36
C ASP A 54 -25.78 27.40 10.17
N GLY A 55 -26.89 26.81 9.75
CA GLY A 55 -28.16 27.50 9.42
C GLY A 55 -28.88 28.12 10.63
N GLY A 56 -28.30 28.01 11.82
CA GLY A 56 -28.82 28.59 13.05
C GLY A 56 -30.01 27.83 13.64
N SER A 57 -30.51 28.32 14.79
CA SER A 57 -31.49 27.60 15.62
C SER A 57 -32.84 27.33 14.93
N ILE A 58 -33.24 28.19 13.98
CA ILE A 58 -34.50 28.01 13.25
C ILE A 58 -34.41 26.80 12.32
N ILE A 59 -33.40 26.77 11.45
CA ILE A 59 -33.22 25.67 10.48
C ILE A 59 -32.91 24.36 11.22
N ASN A 60 -31.97 24.39 12.17
CA ASN A 60 -31.60 23.21 12.96
C ASN A 60 -32.77 22.67 13.82
N GLY A 61 -33.68 23.56 14.22
CA GLY A 61 -34.91 23.19 14.93
C GLY A 61 -35.91 22.40 14.07
N PHE A 62 -35.94 22.65 12.76
CA PHE A 62 -36.79 21.92 11.81
C PHE A 62 -36.09 20.73 11.14
N ALA A 63 -34.76 20.69 11.13
CA ALA A 63 -34.00 19.55 10.63
C ALA A 63 -34.34 18.29 11.45
N PRO A 64 -34.73 17.17 10.82
CA PRO A 64 -34.89 15.91 11.54
C PRO A 64 -33.51 15.36 11.92
N GLN A 65 -33.49 14.37 12.82
CA GLN A 65 -32.31 13.57 13.04
C GLN A 65 -32.05 12.70 11.79
N LEU A 66 -30.78 12.58 11.40
CA LEU A 66 -30.36 11.94 10.13
C LEU A 66 -29.31 10.84 10.32
N CYS A 67 -28.72 10.74 11.51
CA CYS A 67 -27.77 9.72 11.87
C CYS A 67 -28.07 9.17 13.27
N TRP A 68 -27.73 7.91 13.50
CA TRP A 68 -27.90 7.19 14.75
C TRP A 68 -26.68 6.31 15.02
N GLN A 69 -26.32 6.16 16.29
CA GLN A 69 -25.36 5.15 16.71
C GLN A 69 -26.00 3.77 16.60
N ASP A 70 -25.29 2.80 16.04
CA ASP A 70 -25.75 1.42 15.92
C ASP A 70 -24.76 0.45 16.60
N PRO A 71 -25.19 -0.46 17.48
CA PRO A 71 -24.30 -1.45 18.10
C PRO A 71 -23.94 -2.61 17.17
N ASP A 72 -24.56 -2.74 15.99
CA ASP A 72 -24.04 -3.58 14.91
C ASP A 72 -22.90 -2.85 14.20
N ALA A 73 -21.68 -3.34 14.37
CA ALA A 73 -20.45 -2.72 13.88
C ALA A 73 -19.56 -3.76 13.20
N HIS A 74 -18.76 -3.33 12.21
CA HIS A 74 -17.81 -4.20 11.52
C HIS A 74 -16.62 -4.49 12.44
N THR A 75 -16.04 -3.46 13.06
CA THR A 75 -15.10 -3.61 14.18
C THR A 75 -15.54 -2.70 15.33
N GLY A 76 -14.83 -2.77 16.47
CA GLY A 76 -15.17 -1.94 17.61
C GLY A 76 -16.53 -2.26 18.23
N SER A 77 -17.24 -1.24 18.70
CA SER A 77 -18.53 -1.36 19.40
C SER A 77 -19.68 -0.71 18.66
N TYR A 78 -19.40 0.25 17.77
CA TYR A 78 -20.45 1.06 17.17
C TYR A 78 -20.15 1.37 15.71
N SER A 79 -21.21 1.48 14.91
CA SER A 79 -21.18 2.07 13.58
C SER A 79 -22.11 3.27 13.50
N VAL A 80 -22.11 3.96 12.35
CA VAL A 80 -23.14 4.97 12.05
C VAL A 80 -24.20 4.40 11.13
N ASN A 81 -25.47 4.57 11.51
CA ASN A 81 -26.63 4.35 10.65
C ASN A 81 -27.16 5.70 10.14
N LEU A 82 -27.17 5.89 8.83
CA LEU A 82 -27.79 7.04 8.16
C LEU A 82 -29.13 6.63 7.57
N ARG A 83 -30.17 7.45 7.79
CA ARG A 83 -31.52 7.17 7.31
C ARG A 83 -32.13 8.35 6.61
N THR A 84 -32.82 8.07 5.51
CA THR A 84 -33.70 9.05 4.87
C THR A 84 -35.06 9.04 5.55
N VAL A 85 -35.42 10.17 6.14
CA VAL A 85 -36.62 10.32 6.98
C VAL A 85 -37.56 11.39 6.43
N THR A 86 -38.79 11.39 6.93
CA THR A 86 -39.76 12.44 6.62
C THR A 86 -39.43 13.72 7.38
N SER A 87 -39.45 14.86 6.70
CA SER A 87 -39.34 16.21 7.27
C SER A 87 -40.51 17.09 6.83
N ILE A 88 -40.60 18.30 7.38
CA ILE A 88 -41.60 19.30 6.97
C ILE A 88 -41.44 19.78 5.51
N ALA A 89 -40.25 19.58 4.92
CA ALA A 89 -39.93 19.96 3.55
C ALA A 89 -39.95 18.79 2.56
N GLY A 90 -40.34 17.58 3.02
CA GLY A 90 -40.30 16.34 2.24
C GLY A 90 -39.27 15.36 2.78
N ALA A 91 -38.76 14.47 1.92
CA ALA A 91 -37.70 13.53 2.30
C ALA A 91 -36.42 14.30 2.67
N ALA A 92 -35.82 13.94 3.81
CA ALA A 92 -34.52 14.44 4.25
C ALA A 92 -33.54 13.29 4.26
N ALA A 93 -32.59 13.31 3.33
CA ALA A 93 -31.60 12.25 3.18
C ALA A 93 -30.64 12.25 4.36
N GLY A 94 -30.29 11.05 4.86
CA GLY A 94 -29.20 10.88 5.80
C GLY A 94 -27.92 11.44 5.18
N LEU A 95 -27.31 12.43 5.84
CA LEU A 95 -26.08 13.09 5.41
C LEU A 95 -25.16 13.26 6.63
N LEU A 96 -23.91 12.86 6.47
CA LEU A 96 -22.86 13.04 7.46
C LEU A 96 -21.58 13.54 6.78
N THR A 97 -20.86 14.43 7.46
CA THR A 97 -19.60 15.01 6.95
C THR A 97 -18.61 15.23 8.09
N ASN A 98 -17.32 15.07 7.81
CA ASN A 98 -16.23 15.51 8.71
C ASN A 98 -15.93 17.03 8.57
N GLY A 99 -16.74 17.74 7.78
CA GLY A 99 -16.77 19.19 7.73
C GLY A 99 -18.04 19.73 8.39
N ARG A 100 -18.54 20.85 7.87
CA ARG A 100 -19.81 21.46 8.24
C ARG A 100 -20.82 21.39 7.13
N VAL A 101 -22.09 21.30 7.51
CA VAL A 101 -23.20 21.52 6.59
C VAL A 101 -23.57 23.00 6.61
N HIS A 102 -23.58 23.62 5.42
CA HIS A 102 -24.29 24.86 5.17
C HIS A 102 -25.74 24.53 4.80
N ALA A 103 -26.69 24.91 5.65
CA ALA A 103 -28.11 24.61 5.44
C ALA A 103 -28.94 25.89 5.33
N GLU A 104 -29.83 25.91 4.35
CA GLU A 104 -30.82 26.96 4.19
C GLU A 104 -32.12 26.43 3.55
N PHE A 105 -33.20 27.22 3.59
CA PHE A 105 -34.49 26.82 3.00
C PHE A 105 -34.43 26.64 1.49
N THR A 106 -33.50 27.34 0.82
CA THR A 106 -33.22 27.13 -0.60
C THR A 106 -32.23 25.97 -0.72
N ILE A 107 -32.74 24.74 -0.76
CA ILE A 107 -31.93 23.50 -0.72
C ILE A 107 -30.81 23.49 -1.78
N SER A 108 -31.02 24.10 -2.95
CA SER A 108 -30.01 24.19 -4.01
C SER A 108 -28.74 24.95 -3.64
N ASN A 109 -28.78 25.77 -2.58
CA ASN A 109 -27.64 26.50 -2.07
C ASN A 109 -26.94 25.77 -0.91
N SER A 110 -27.57 24.73 -0.37
CA SER A 110 -26.99 23.93 0.71
C SER A 110 -25.80 23.12 0.19
N HIS A 111 -24.77 23.00 1.01
CA HIS A 111 -23.53 22.32 0.67
C HIS A 111 -22.83 21.85 1.94
N VAL A 112 -21.87 20.94 1.81
CA VAL A 112 -20.90 20.68 2.88
C VAL A 112 -19.61 21.43 2.59
N PHE A 113 -18.91 21.87 3.63
CA PHE A 113 -17.69 22.64 3.51
C PHE A 113 -16.70 22.34 4.63
N THR A 114 -15.43 22.57 4.37
CA THR A 114 -14.38 22.59 5.39
C THR A 114 -14.38 23.94 6.10
N ASP A 115 -14.58 23.94 7.43
CA ASP A 115 -14.51 25.17 8.25
C ASP A 115 -13.07 25.40 8.72
N LEU A 116 -12.34 26.27 8.00
CA LEU A 116 -10.93 26.54 8.27
C LEU A 116 -10.66 27.14 9.66
N GLU A 117 -11.67 27.74 10.30
CA GLU A 117 -11.53 28.36 11.61
C GLU A 117 -11.78 27.38 12.77
N ASN A 118 -12.25 26.16 12.46
CA ASN A 118 -12.62 25.17 13.46
C ASN A 118 -11.97 23.81 13.19
N ALA A 119 -11.05 23.43 14.07
CA ALA A 119 -10.32 22.16 14.02
C ALA A 119 -11.24 20.93 13.99
N GLN A 120 -12.46 21.05 14.52
CA GLN A 120 -13.42 19.96 14.55
C GLN A 120 -13.92 19.56 13.14
N TRP A 121 -13.84 20.49 12.18
CA TRP A 121 -14.51 20.40 10.89
C TRP A 121 -13.57 20.60 9.70
N ASN A 122 -12.28 20.34 9.92
CA ASN A 122 -11.24 20.59 8.94
C ASN A 122 -10.15 19.53 8.90
N THR A 123 -10.50 18.25 9.03
CA THR A 123 -9.59 17.10 8.98
C THR A 123 -8.36 17.35 8.10
N VAL A 124 -7.22 17.53 8.74
CA VAL A 124 -5.97 17.89 8.09
C VAL A 124 -5.45 16.67 7.31
N CYS A 125 -5.12 16.87 6.04
CA CYS A 125 -4.50 15.83 5.23
C CYS A 125 -3.47 16.45 4.27
N GLY A 126 -2.23 16.57 4.74
CA GLY A 126 -1.07 17.04 3.98
C GLY A 126 -0.48 16.00 3.02
N SER A 127 -1.26 15.05 2.53
CA SER A 127 -0.77 13.87 1.82
C SER A 127 -1.71 13.44 0.70
N ARG A 128 -1.26 12.52 -0.15
CA ARG A 128 -2.00 12.08 -1.35
C ARG A 128 -2.34 10.59 -1.27
N PRO A 129 -3.44 10.22 -0.57
CA PRO A 129 -3.87 8.83 -0.50
C PRO A 129 -4.19 8.25 -1.89
N ASP A 130 -3.92 6.96 -2.05
CA ASP A 130 -4.27 6.18 -3.23
C ASP A 130 -5.78 5.97 -3.32
N SER A 131 -6.41 5.58 -2.21
CA SER A 131 -7.81 5.19 -2.18
C SER A 131 -8.51 5.53 -0.87
N LEU A 132 -9.81 5.76 -0.96
CA LEU A 132 -10.75 5.74 0.16
C LEU A 132 -11.32 4.33 0.27
N VAL A 133 -11.32 3.79 1.50
CA VAL A 133 -11.87 2.47 1.83
C VAL A 133 -12.83 2.59 3.01
N GLY A 134 -13.62 1.55 3.20
CA GLY A 134 -14.48 1.42 4.37
C GLY A 134 -15.37 0.18 4.26
N TRP A 135 -16.25 0.03 5.24
CA TRP A 135 -17.25 -1.04 5.28
C TRP A 135 -18.65 -0.44 5.29
N PHE A 136 -19.59 -1.11 4.62
CA PHE A 136 -20.96 -0.67 4.57
C PHE A 136 -21.95 -1.83 4.67
N LYS A 137 -23.18 -1.48 5.09
CA LYS A 137 -24.42 -2.22 4.84
C LYS A 137 -25.41 -1.28 4.16
N ALA A 138 -26.36 -1.81 3.41
CA ALA A 138 -27.33 -0.98 2.69
C ALA A 138 -28.72 -1.63 2.71
N ALA A 139 -29.75 -0.81 2.87
CA ALA A 139 -31.15 -1.19 2.67
C ALA A 139 -31.86 -0.04 1.92
N PRO A 140 -31.56 0.16 0.63
CA PRO A 140 -32.12 1.25 -0.14
C PRO A 140 -33.55 0.94 -0.59
N GLU A 141 -34.42 1.96 -0.60
CA GLU A 141 -35.68 1.87 -1.32
C GLU A 141 -35.44 1.76 -2.84
N PRO A 142 -36.35 1.15 -3.62
CA PRO A 142 -36.14 0.93 -5.06
C PRO A 142 -35.81 2.22 -5.83
N GLY A 143 -34.63 2.26 -6.46
CA GLY A 143 -34.13 3.41 -7.22
C GLY A 143 -33.27 4.39 -6.42
N ASP A 144 -32.99 4.08 -5.15
CA ASP A 144 -32.08 4.83 -4.30
C ASP A 144 -30.76 4.07 -4.09
N ARG A 145 -29.70 4.77 -3.68
CA ARG A 145 -28.43 4.14 -3.28
C ARG A 145 -27.56 5.09 -2.47
N ALA A 146 -26.78 4.51 -1.57
CA ALA A 146 -25.80 5.25 -0.80
C ALA A 146 -24.70 5.87 -1.66
N LYS A 147 -24.10 6.96 -1.18
CA LYS A 147 -23.01 7.66 -1.87
C LYS A 147 -22.02 8.27 -0.88
N ILE A 148 -20.73 8.10 -1.18
CA ILE A 148 -19.65 8.82 -0.49
C ILE A 148 -18.87 9.63 -1.52
N THR A 149 -18.67 10.91 -1.23
CA THR A 149 -17.75 11.75 -1.98
C THR A 149 -16.68 12.27 -1.04
N ALA A 150 -15.43 11.94 -1.31
CA ALA A 150 -14.27 12.53 -0.66
C ALA A 150 -13.61 13.56 -1.58
N LEU A 151 -13.25 14.70 -1.03
CA LEU A 151 -12.59 15.81 -1.69
C LEU A 151 -11.27 16.11 -0.99
N MET A 152 -10.17 15.98 -1.72
CA MET A 152 -8.86 16.51 -1.34
C MET A 152 -8.77 17.94 -1.87
N HIS A 153 -8.42 18.91 -1.02
CA HIS A 153 -8.40 20.32 -1.41
C HIS A 153 -7.39 21.16 -0.62
N VAL A 154 -7.11 22.36 -1.11
CA VAL A 154 -6.33 23.42 -0.44
C VAL A 154 -7.24 24.58 -0.06
N GLY A 155 -7.01 25.24 1.08
CA GLY A 155 -7.89 26.30 1.55
C GLY A 155 -9.34 25.83 1.74
N GLU A 156 -10.32 26.64 1.31
CA GLU A 156 -11.74 26.29 1.48
C GLU A 156 -12.19 25.29 0.39
N GLY A 157 -12.77 24.18 0.81
CA GLY A 157 -13.36 23.17 -0.07
C GLY A 157 -14.84 22.99 0.21
N LYS A 158 -15.66 22.87 -0.85
CA LYS A 158 -17.10 22.64 -0.78
C LYS A 158 -17.53 21.44 -1.64
N LEU A 159 -18.57 20.74 -1.20
CA LEU A 159 -19.29 19.74 -1.99
C LEU A 159 -20.80 20.06 -2.02
N PRO A 160 -21.40 20.25 -3.22
CA PRO A 160 -20.74 20.34 -4.53
C PRO A 160 -19.78 21.55 -4.61
N TRP A 161 -19.07 21.73 -5.72
CA TRP A 161 -17.90 22.64 -5.77
C TRP A 161 -18.19 24.08 -5.32
N PHE A 162 -19.35 24.65 -5.67
CA PHE A 162 -19.58 26.10 -5.55
C PHE A 162 -18.35 26.87 -6.11
N ASP A 163 -18.09 28.12 -5.77
CA ASP A 163 -16.94 28.82 -6.36
C ASP A 163 -15.55 28.27 -5.93
N THR A 164 -15.48 27.10 -5.25
CA THR A 164 -14.25 26.47 -4.75
C THR A 164 -13.62 25.42 -5.67
N TYR A 165 -14.14 25.18 -6.88
CA TYR A 165 -13.50 24.25 -7.83
C TYR A 165 -11.99 24.49 -8.05
N PRO A 166 -11.48 25.74 -8.11
CA PRO A 166 -10.03 25.99 -8.21
C PRO A 166 -9.18 25.43 -7.05
N ASN A 167 -9.80 25.17 -5.90
CA ASN A 167 -9.17 24.63 -4.69
C ASN A 167 -9.13 23.10 -4.67
N TRP A 168 -9.89 22.44 -5.54
CA TRP A 168 -9.96 20.99 -5.61
C TRP A 168 -8.63 20.41 -6.13
N VAL A 169 -8.10 19.42 -5.41
CA VAL A 169 -6.85 18.72 -5.76
C VAL A 169 -7.15 17.31 -6.27
N GLY A 170 -8.12 16.63 -5.68
CA GLY A 170 -8.52 15.28 -6.09
C GLY A 170 -9.84 14.85 -5.48
N THR A 171 -10.49 13.85 -6.07
CA THR A 171 -11.78 13.36 -5.58
C THR A 171 -11.85 11.84 -5.62
N ALA A 172 -12.61 11.25 -4.71
CA ALA A 172 -13.00 9.85 -4.77
C ALA A 172 -14.52 9.76 -4.57
N VAL A 173 -15.21 9.02 -5.43
CA VAL A 173 -16.67 8.90 -5.40
C VAL A 173 -17.06 7.44 -5.41
N TRP A 174 -17.61 6.98 -4.29
CA TRP A 174 -18.20 5.65 -4.18
C TRP A 174 -19.71 5.74 -4.27
N SER A 175 -20.33 4.77 -4.94
CA SER A 175 -21.78 4.57 -5.00
C SER A 175 -22.09 3.15 -4.55
N GLY A 176 -23.02 3.03 -3.61
CA GLY A 176 -23.50 1.76 -3.11
C GLY A 176 -24.42 1.04 -4.09
N PRO A 177 -24.82 -0.20 -3.74
CA PRO A 177 -25.78 -0.96 -4.52
C PRO A 177 -27.19 -0.35 -4.41
N GLU A 178 -28.03 -0.62 -5.40
CA GLU A 178 -29.47 -0.28 -5.43
C GLU A 178 -30.33 -1.42 -4.86
N VAL A 179 -29.71 -2.33 -4.11
CA VAL A 179 -30.33 -3.51 -3.49
C VAL A 179 -29.79 -3.67 -2.08
N ASP A 180 -30.52 -4.42 -1.26
CA ASP A 180 -30.12 -4.74 0.11
C ASP A 180 -28.77 -5.46 0.15
N GLU A 181 -27.88 -4.98 1.02
CA GLU A 181 -26.67 -5.65 1.47
C GLU A 181 -26.69 -5.70 3.00
N ALA A 182 -27.09 -6.85 3.54
CA ALA A 182 -27.29 -7.03 4.98
C ALA A 182 -25.98 -7.33 5.74
N GLU A 183 -24.94 -7.77 5.04
CA GLU A 183 -23.64 -8.13 5.62
C GLU A 183 -22.62 -7.01 5.38
N TRP A 184 -21.75 -6.80 6.36
CA TRP A 184 -20.65 -5.84 6.24
C TRP A 184 -19.79 -6.14 5.02
N THR A 185 -19.82 -5.23 4.05
CA THR A 185 -19.13 -5.37 2.77
C THR A 185 -18.11 -4.26 2.62
N ARG A 186 -16.88 -4.64 2.28
CA ARG A 186 -15.79 -3.67 2.06
C ARG A 186 -15.95 -2.97 0.72
N PHE A 187 -15.72 -1.66 0.69
CA PHE A 187 -15.52 -0.91 -0.54
C PHE A 187 -14.11 -0.31 -0.63
N SER A 188 -13.69 0.00 -1.85
CA SER A 188 -12.46 0.73 -2.15
C SER A 188 -12.69 1.56 -3.42
N VAL A 189 -12.38 2.85 -3.36
CA VAL A 189 -12.45 3.75 -4.52
C VAL A 189 -11.15 4.55 -4.62
N PRO A 190 -10.48 4.59 -5.79
CA PRO A 190 -9.26 5.36 -5.95
C PRO A 190 -9.55 6.87 -5.97
N PHE A 191 -8.62 7.66 -5.45
CA PHE A 191 -8.61 9.10 -5.68
C PHE A 191 -8.20 9.40 -7.13
N VAL A 192 -9.00 10.21 -7.81
CA VAL A 192 -8.66 10.82 -9.09
C VAL A 192 -8.17 12.22 -8.81
N TYR A 193 -6.86 12.43 -8.97
CA TYR A 193 -6.23 13.73 -8.80
C TYR A 193 -6.37 14.60 -10.05
N LEU A 194 -6.72 15.87 -9.83
CA LEU A 194 -6.93 16.89 -10.86
C LEU A 194 -5.62 17.62 -11.21
N ASP A 195 -4.71 17.73 -10.24
CA ASP A 195 -3.38 18.32 -10.38
C ASP A 195 -2.40 17.78 -9.32
N ASP A 196 -1.17 18.32 -9.29
CA ASP A 196 -0.04 17.83 -8.49
C ASP A 196 0.15 18.56 -7.14
N ARG A 197 -0.74 19.47 -6.76
CA ARG A 197 -0.63 20.17 -5.47
C ARG A 197 -0.74 19.19 -4.30
N THR A 198 -0.03 19.45 -3.21
CA THR A 198 -0.28 18.72 -1.97
C THR A 198 -1.59 19.24 -1.35
N PRO A 199 -2.58 18.37 -1.06
CA PRO A 199 -3.78 18.78 -0.34
C PRO A 199 -3.43 19.31 1.06
N GLU A 200 -4.32 20.13 1.63
CA GLU A 200 -4.24 20.57 3.03
C GLU A 200 -5.29 19.85 3.88
N HIS A 201 -6.43 19.52 3.28
CA HIS A 201 -7.60 18.96 3.96
C HIS A 201 -8.28 17.86 3.14
N VAL A 202 -9.04 17.02 3.85
CA VAL A 202 -9.97 16.05 3.26
C VAL A 202 -11.39 16.32 3.76
N LEU A 203 -12.35 16.44 2.83
CA LEU A 203 -13.77 16.66 3.12
C LEU A 203 -14.60 15.51 2.58
N LEU A 204 -15.41 14.89 3.42
CA LEU A 204 -16.33 13.81 3.06
C LEU A 204 -17.77 14.28 3.09
N ALA A 205 -18.56 13.86 2.11
CA ALA A 205 -20.02 13.85 2.15
C ALA A 205 -20.49 12.40 2.06
N VAL A 206 -21.06 11.87 3.13
CA VAL A 206 -21.54 10.49 3.24
C VAL A 206 -23.06 10.51 3.31
N SER A 207 -23.73 9.80 2.42
CA SER A 207 -25.20 9.75 2.37
C SER A 207 -25.72 8.32 2.18
N CYS A 208 -26.85 8.01 2.82
CA CYS A 208 -27.55 6.72 2.64
C CYS A 208 -28.30 6.61 1.31
N GLY A 209 -28.59 7.73 0.64
CA GLY A 209 -29.31 7.75 -0.64
C GLY A 209 -28.70 8.70 -1.67
N ASP A 210 -29.39 8.90 -2.79
CA ASP A 210 -29.00 9.77 -3.91
C ASP A 210 -29.24 11.26 -3.59
N SER A 211 -28.71 11.68 -2.44
CA SER A 211 -28.72 13.05 -1.95
C SER A 211 -30.15 13.65 -1.95
N THR A 212 -30.41 14.69 -2.73
CA THR A 212 -31.70 15.41 -2.73
C THR A 212 -32.86 14.65 -3.35
N ASN A 213 -32.62 13.50 -4.00
CA ASN A 213 -33.65 12.64 -4.56
C ASN A 213 -33.88 11.35 -3.75
N SER A 214 -33.33 11.27 -2.54
CA SER A 214 -33.46 10.08 -1.70
C SER A 214 -34.90 9.83 -1.25
N ILE A 215 -35.22 8.55 -1.06
CA ILE A 215 -36.55 8.06 -0.75
C ILE A 215 -36.64 7.74 0.75
N VAL A 216 -37.74 8.17 1.39
CA VAL A 216 -37.98 7.88 2.82
C VAL A 216 -38.02 6.36 3.04
N GLY A 217 -37.22 5.87 3.97
CA GLY A 217 -37.05 4.43 4.23
C GLY A 217 -35.68 3.89 3.86
N THR A 218 -34.94 4.57 2.98
CA THR A 218 -33.57 4.22 2.64
C THR A 218 -32.66 4.34 3.87
N GLU A 219 -31.95 3.26 4.19
CA GLU A 219 -30.93 3.22 5.25
C GLU A 219 -29.57 2.74 4.70
N ALA A 220 -28.48 3.25 5.28
CA ALA A 220 -27.14 2.74 5.05
C ALA A 220 -26.31 2.85 6.32
N TRP A 221 -25.50 1.83 6.58
CA TRP A 221 -24.55 1.81 7.68
C TRP A 221 -23.14 1.94 7.14
N PHE A 222 -22.30 2.66 7.88
CA PHE A 222 -20.90 2.82 7.54
C PHE A 222 -20.03 2.59 8.77
N ASP A 223 -18.88 1.99 8.53
CA ASP A 223 -17.88 1.76 9.56
C ASP A 223 -16.46 1.73 8.95
N ASP A 224 -15.46 1.93 9.80
CA ASP A 224 -14.03 1.80 9.49
C ASP A 224 -13.59 2.53 8.21
N LEU A 225 -14.03 3.78 8.02
CA LEU A 225 -13.59 4.59 6.88
C LEU A 225 -12.09 4.88 7.00
N GLY A 226 -11.38 4.82 5.87
CA GLY A 226 -9.94 5.02 5.87
C GLY A 226 -9.36 5.47 4.54
N LEU A 227 -8.27 6.22 4.63
CA LEU A 227 -7.38 6.60 3.55
C LEU A 227 -6.23 5.61 3.46
N ILE A 228 -6.00 5.01 2.29
CA ILE A 228 -4.88 4.11 2.00
C ILE A 228 -3.78 4.88 1.27
N TYR A 229 -2.53 4.67 1.66
CA TYR A 229 -1.36 5.30 1.06
C TYR A 229 -0.40 4.24 0.55
N ASN A 230 0.11 4.40 -0.67
CA ASN A 230 1.11 3.48 -1.21
C ASN A 230 2.46 3.66 -0.51
N LEU A 231 3.11 2.55 -0.19
CA LEU A 231 4.48 2.51 0.31
C LEU A 231 5.36 1.88 -0.77
N TYR A 232 6.03 2.72 -1.53
CA TYR A 232 6.87 2.28 -2.64
C TYR A 232 8.22 1.80 -2.14
N THR A 233 8.73 0.77 -2.81
CA THR A 233 10.00 0.12 -2.51
C THR A 233 10.90 0.21 -3.74
N THR A 234 12.17 0.59 -3.57
CA THR A 234 13.15 0.63 -4.66
C THR A 234 14.50 0.09 -4.18
N PRO A 235 14.89 -1.15 -4.54
CA PRO A 235 16.24 -1.65 -4.26
C PRO A 235 17.27 -0.92 -5.14
N ASP A 236 18.46 -0.63 -4.57
CA ASP A 236 19.59 -0.01 -5.29
C ASP A 236 20.32 -0.99 -6.23
N ALA A 237 19.90 -2.25 -6.24
CA ALA A 237 20.38 -3.31 -7.12
C ALA A 237 19.20 -4.06 -7.77
N SER A 238 19.36 -4.41 -9.05
CA SER A 238 18.41 -5.26 -9.77
C SER A 238 18.77 -6.75 -9.75
N ILE A 239 20.01 -7.08 -9.38
CA ILE A 239 20.51 -8.46 -9.26
C ILE A 239 21.29 -8.58 -7.96
N ALA A 240 20.94 -9.57 -7.14
CA ALA A 240 21.64 -9.97 -5.93
C ALA A 240 22.45 -11.24 -6.16
N TYR A 241 23.76 -11.18 -5.91
CA TYR A 241 24.64 -12.35 -6.02
C TYR A 241 24.85 -12.98 -4.64
N VAL A 242 24.30 -14.17 -4.43
CA VAL A 242 24.31 -14.90 -3.14
C VAL A 242 24.96 -16.27 -3.29
N ASN A 243 25.67 -16.77 -2.28
CA ASN A 243 26.09 -18.16 -2.22
C ASN A 243 25.89 -18.76 -0.83
N ALA A 244 26.26 -20.03 -0.65
CA ALA A 244 26.04 -20.75 0.59
C ALA A 244 26.73 -20.12 1.83
N GLY A 245 27.78 -19.32 1.64
CA GLY A 245 28.55 -18.71 2.73
C GLY A 245 28.51 -17.17 2.76
N SER A 246 27.83 -16.53 1.81
CA SER A 246 27.81 -15.06 1.69
C SER A 246 26.47 -14.59 1.13
N GLY A 247 25.85 -13.67 1.87
CA GLY A 247 24.66 -12.94 1.43
C GLY A 247 25.00 -11.84 0.44
N PHE A 248 24.01 -11.00 0.16
CA PHE A 248 24.16 -9.81 -0.67
C PHE A 248 23.62 -8.59 0.08
N ASP A 249 24.50 -7.63 0.33
CA ASP A 249 24.12 -6.36 0.93
C ASP A 249 23.60 -5.42 -0.16
N LEU A 250 22.50 -4.75 0.14
CA LEU A 250 21.87 -3.75 -0.71
C LEU A 250 21.21 -2.68 0.15
N ASN A 251 20.95 -1.51 -0.42
CA ASN A 251 20.02 -0.58 0.20
C ASN A 251 18.65 -0.67 -0.50
N VAL A 252 17.61 -0.57 0.31
CA VAL A 252 16.24 -0.52 -0.17
C VAL A 252 15.67 0.84 0.21
N ASP A 253 15.50 1.68 -0.79
CA ASP A 253 14.84 2.97 -0.64
C ASP A 253 13.34 2.77 -0.51
N TYR A 254 12.70 3.60 0.31
CA TYR A 254 11.25 3.62 0.47
C TYR A 254 10.71 5.05 0.33
N THR A 255 9.47 5.16 -0.14
CA THR A 255 8.68 6.39 -0.07
C THR A 255 7.24 6.08 0.32
N THR A 256 6.72 6.79 1.31
CA THR A 256 5.33 6.70 1.74
C THR A 256 4.48 7.76 1.01
N GLY A 257 3.28 7.40 0.56
CA GLY A 257 2.32 8.35 0.01
C GLY A 257 1.66 9.25 1.06
N GLY A 258 1.84 8.92 2.34
CA GLY A 258 1.39 9.67 3.51
C GLY A 258 2.55 9.98 4.43
N GLU A 259 2.60 11.18 5.01
CA GLU A 259 3.68 11.57 5.93
C GLU A 259 3.59 10.84 7.27
N PRO A 260 4.66 10.22 7.78
CA PRO A 260 4.61 9.58 9.08
C PRO A 260 4.35 10.56 10.23
N VAL A 261 3.21 10.42 10.92
CA VAL A 261 2.85 11.30 12.05
C VAL A 261 3.43 10.82 13.40
N ALA A 262 4.06 9.64 13.41
CA ALA A 262 4.79 9.07 14.54
C ALA A 262 5.93 8.17 14.02
N ALA A 263 6.85 7.80 14.92
CA ALA A 263 7.90 6.86 14.61
C ALA A 263 7.30 5.52 14.15
N THR A 264 7.71 5.07 12.96
CA THR A 264 7.17 3.89 12.28
C THR A 264 8.28 2.89 12.05
N ASP A 265 8.00 1.62 12.33
CA ASP A 265 8.89 0.51 12.02
C ASP A 265 8.67 0.07 10.57
N PHE A 266 9.62 0.43 9.70
CA PHE A 266 9.69 -0.05 8.33
C PHE A 266 10.47 -1.36 8.31
N THR A 267 9.84 -2.43 7.84
CA THR A 267 10.46 -3.76 7.72
C THR A 267 10.54 -4.15 6.25
N VAL A 268 11.74 -4.51 5.79
CA VAL A 268 11.96 -4.96 4.41
C VAL A 268 11.85 -6.48 4.37
N GLU A 269 10.98 -6.96 3.51
CA GLU A 269 10.67 -8.36 3.30
C GLU A 269 11.06 -8.80 1.88
N LEU A 270 11.73 -9.96 1.78
CA LEU A 270 11.99 -10.68 0.55
C LEU A 270 10.97 -11.83 0.40
N SER A 271 10.36 -11.96 -0.77
CA SER A 271 9.47 -13.07 -1.12
C SER A 271 10.22 -14.39 -1.32
N ASP A 272 9.52 -15.45 -1.69
CA ASP A 272 10.12 -16.63 -2.30
C ASP A 272 10.51 -16.40 -3.78
N GLU A 273 11.08 -17.41 -4.44
CA GLU A 273 11.51 -17.34 -5.84
C GLU A 273 10.38 -17.17 -6.87
N ASN A 274 9.12 -17.33 -6.43
CA ASN A 274 7.90 -17.18 -7.24
C ASN A 274 7.20 -15.83 -6.99
N GLY A 275 7.71 -15.02 -6.07
CA GLY A 275 7.11 -13.73 -5.70
C GLY A 275 6.06 -13.83 -4.59
N ASP A 276 5.96 -14.95 -3.87
CA ASP A 276 5.01 -15.14 -2.77
C ASP A 276 5.57 -14.64 -1.43
N PHE A 277 4.74 -13.91 -0.69
CA PHE A 277 5.02 -13.38 0.64
C PHE A 277 4.27 -14.14 1.76
N SER A 278 3.85 -15.39 1.53
CA SER A 278 3.22 -16.23 2.56
C SER A 278 4.15 -16.59 3.71
N ALA A 279 5.45 -16.70 3.45
CA ALA A 279 6.52 -16.90 4.44
C ALA A 279 7.74 -16.02 4.10
N PRO A 280 7.63 -14.69 4.24
CA PRO A 280 8.65 -13.77 3.76
C PRO A 280 9.88 -13.79 4.67
N THR A 281 11.04 -13.49 4.09
CA THR A 281 12.29 -13.33 4.85
C THR A 281 12.50 -11.85 5.15
N VAL A 282 12.63 -11.49 6.43
CA VAL A 282 13.01 -10.12 6.83
C VAL A 282 14.50 -9.90 6.53
N ILE A 283 14.81 -8.89 5.72
CA ILE A 283 16.19 -8.60 5.25
C ILE A 283 16.71 -7.25 5.74
N GLY A 284 15.87 -6.39 6.32
CA GLY A 284 16.26 -5.10 6.88
C GLY A 284 15.13 -4.47 7.69
N MET A 285 15.48 -3.54 8.57
CA MET A 285 14.52 -2.77 9.37
C MET A 285 15.05 -1.36 9.62
N LEU A 286 14.14 -0.39 9.68
CA LEU A 286 14.43 0.99 10.06
C LEU A 286 13.25 1.56 10.85
N ASN A 287 13.54 2.14 12.02
CA ASN A 287 12.57 2.98 12.72
C ASN A 287 12.79 4.44 12.26
N SER A 288 11.78 5.07 11.69
CA SER A 288 11.88 6.41 11.10
C SER A 288 10.58 7.19 11.22
N THR A 289 10.69 8.51 11.20
CA THR A 289 9.56 9.45 11.05
C THR A 289 9.52 10.10 9.67
N SER A 290 10.47 9.78 8.79
CA SER A 290 10.56 10.38 7.45
C SER A 290 9.71 9.60 6.45
N ALA A 291 9.00 10.32 5.58
CA ALA A 291 8.24 9.74 4.47
C ALA A 291 9.11 9.05 3.42
N ASP A 292 10.38 9.43 3.32
CA ASP A 292 11.36 8.76 2.48
C ASP A 292 12.63 8.40 3.26
N GLY A 293 13.35 7.39 2.77
CA GLY A 293 14.61 6.98 3.35
C GLY A 293 15.19 5.74 2.68
N SER A 294 16.35 5.32 3.18
CA SER A 294 17.11 4.18 2.67
C SER A 294 17.36 3.19 3.81
N ILE A 295 16.99 1.93 3.61
CA ILE A 295 17.11 0.87 4.61
C ILE A 295 18.26 -0.06 4.20
N PRO A 296 19.33 -0.17 5.00
CA PRO A 296 20.38 -1.14 4.75
C PRO A 296 19.84 -2.55 4.97
N CYS A 297 20.00 -3.40 3.96
CA CYS A 297 19.47 -4.76 3.92
C CYS A 297 20.55 -5.78 3.58
N THR A 298 20.34 -7.02 4.01
CA THR A 298 21.16 -8.17 3.61
C THR A 298 20.26 -9.32 3.18
N ILE A 299 20.32 -9.70 1.90
CA ILE A 299 19.73 -10.96 1.43
C ILE A 299 20.58 -12.10 2.00
N PRO A 300 19.99 -13.06 2.74
CA PRO A 300 20.77 -14.08 3.45
C PRO A 300 21.57 -14.99 2.52
N ALA A 301 22.71 -15.46 3.01
CA ALA A 301 23.46 -16.54 2.37
C ALA A 301 22.56 -17.78 2.17
N GLY A 302 22.76 -18.49 1.06
CA GLY A 302 22.00 -19.69 0.72
C GLY A 302 20.61 -19.43 0.14
N THR A 303 20.19 -18.17 -0.03
CA THR A 303 18.99 -17.83 -0.81
C THR A 303 19.10 -18.45 -2.21
N LEU A 304 18.06 -19.19 -2.62
CA LEU A 304 18.08 -19.91 -3.88
C LEU A 304 18.03 -18.95 -5.08
N PRO A 305 18.71 -19.24 -6.19
CA PRO A 305 18.58 -18.42 -7.40
C PRO A 305 17.16 -18.42 -7.93
N GLY A 306 16.70 -17.27 -8.43
CA GLY A 306 15.36 -17.08 -8.97
C GLY A 306 15.19 -15.70 -9.59
N ALA A 307 14.36 -15.60 -10.63
CA ALA A 307 14.16 -14.35 -11.38
C ALA A 307 12.91 -13.56 -10.94
N ASN A 308 12.03 -14.15 -10.12
CA ASN A 308 10.74 -13.56 -9.76
C ASN A 308 10.66 -13.12 -8.29
N TYR A 309 11.79 -13.00 -7.60
CA TYR A 309 11.78 -12.46 -6.26
C TYR A 309 11.25 -11.03 -6.26
N LEU A 310 10.50 -10.70 -5.21
CA LEU A 310 9.98 -9.39 -4.91
C LEU A 310 10.52 -8.93 -3.55
N ILE A 311 10.84 -7.64 -3.45
CA ILE A 311 11.15 -6.95 -2.21
C ILE A 311 10.02 -5.96 -1.93
N ARG A 312 9.52 -5.93 -0.70
CA ARG A 312 8.55 -4.92 -0.26
C ARG A 312 8.95 -4.35 1.10
N VAL A 313 8.61 -3.10 1.34
CA VAL A 313 8.62 -2.51 2.68
C VAL A 313 7.22 -2.60 3.27
N VAL A 314 7.12 -3.09 4.51
CA VAL A 314 5.87 -3.17 5.27
C VAL A 314 5.98 -2.36 6.57
N THR A 315 4.83 -2.02 7.14
CA THR A 315 4.72 -1.40 8.47
C THR A 315 3.60 -2.07 9.26
N PRO A 316 3.53 -1.88 10.59
CA PRO A 316 2.39 -2.32 11.39
C PRO A 316 1.06 -1.61 11.05
N SER A 317 1.11 -0.46 10.37
CA SER A 317 -0.08 0.32 10.00
C SER A 317 -0.81 -0.35 8.84
N PRO A 318 -2.12 -0.66 8.98
CA PRO A 318 -2.89 -1.30 7.91
C PRO A 318 -3.22 -0.36 6.75
N PHE A 319 -2.93 0.93 6.86
CA PHE A 319 -3.23 1.90 5.80
C PHE A 319 -2.03 2.32 4.94
N TYR A 320 -0.84 1.75 5.19
CA TYR A 320 0.22 1.75 4.19
C TYR A 320 0.10 0.47 3.36
N ALA A 321 -0.21 0.60 2.08
CA ALA A 321 -0.25 -0.50 1.13
C ALA A 321 1.14 -0.72 0.51
N PRO A 322 1.82 -1.85 0.79
CA PRO A 322 3.13 -2.13 0.22
C PRO A 322 3.08 -2.28 -1.30
N VAL A 323 3.95 -1.55 -2.00
CA VAL A 323 4.20 -1.73 -3.43
C VAL A 323 5.57 -2.37 -3.59
N ALA A 324 5.57 -3.64 -3.99
CA ALA A 324 6.78 -4.43 -4.14
C ALA A 324 7.55 -4.10 -5.42
N ALA A 325 8.86 -4.30 -5.39
CA ALA A 325 9.77 -4.20 -6.53
C ALA A 325 10.47 -5.52 -6.81
N GLY A 326 10.74 -5.82 -8.08
CA GLY A 326 11.41 -7.05 -8.48
C GLY A 326 12.92 -7.02 -8.22
N ILE A 327 13.48 -8.19 -7.89
CA ILE A 327 14.92 -8.43 -7.84
C ILE A 327 15.23 -9.82 -8.39
N VAL A 328 16.36 -9.98 -9.06
CA VAL A 328 16.86 -11.30 -9.47
C VAL A 328 17.89 -11.79 -8.46
N VAL A 329 17.77 -13.03 -7.99
CA VAL A 329 18.81 -13.67 -7.17
C VAL A 329 19.60 -14.63 -8.06
N GLU A 330 20.91 -14.46 -8.09
CA GLU A 330 21.85 -15.33 -8.80
C GLU A 330 22.89 -15.93 -7.85
N VAL A 331 23.50 -17.05 -8.26
CA VAL A 331 24.63 -17.62 -7.53
C VAL A 331 25.87 -16.72 -7.64
N ASN A 332 26.40 -16.29 -6.50
CA ASN A 332 27.71 -15.66 -6.38
C ASN A 332 28.82 -16.70 -6.43
N THR A 333 29.58 -16.74 -7.52
CA THR A 333 30.67 -17.69 -7.67
C THR A 333 32.02 -17.17 -7.18
N GLY A 334 32.10 -15.92 -6.70
CA GLY A 334 33.36 -15.28 -6.30
C GLY A 334 34.33 -15.00 -7.45
N VAL A 335 33.85 -15.07 -8.71
CA VAL A 335 34.68 -14.95 -9.91
C VAL A 335 34.41 -13.60 -10.57
N VAL A 336 35.38 -12.71 -10.53
CA VAL A 336 35.35 -11.46 -11.30
C VAL A 336 35.76 -11.78 -12.73
N ALA A 337 34.88 -11.51 -13.71
CA ALA A 337 35.27 -11.59 -15.11
C ALA A 337 36.29 -10.48 -15.41
N PHE A 338 37.44 -10.84 -15.97
CA PHE A 338 38.45 -9.89 -16.40
C PHE A 338 39.02 -10.38 -17.72
N GLY A 339 39.29 -9.48 -18.64
CA GLY A 339 39.83 -9.84 -19.94
C GLY A 339 40.52 -8.67 -20.58
N SER A 340 41.71 -8.92 -21.12
CA SER A 340 42.17 -8.20 -22.30
C SER A 340 41.54 -8.88 -23.52
N GLY A 341 41.08 -8.13 -24.53
CA GLY A 341 40.61 -8.66 -25.82
C GLY A 341 39.12 -9.02 -25.92
N ASP A 342 38.57 -8.85 -27.13
CA ASP A 342 37.19 -9.20 -27.48
C ASP A 342 37.07 -10.71 -27.74
N ILE A 343 36.90 -11.51 -26.68
CA ILE A 343 36.61 -12.95 -26.78
C ILE A 343 35.11 -13.15 -26.65
N ASN A 344 34.48 -13.76 -27.65
CA ASN A 344 33.06 -14.13 -27.57
C ASN A 344 32.92 -15.56 -27.09
N VAL A 345 32.08 -15.76 -26.07
CA VAL A 345 31.83 -17.06 -25.47
C VAL A 345 30.35 -17.42 -25.63
N ARG A 346 30.09 -18.60 -26.18
CA ARG A 346 28.72 -19.10 -26.39
C ARG A 346 28.62 -20.56 -25.96
N VAL A 347 27.57 -20.91 -25.22
CA VAL A 347 27.27 -22.30 -24.88
C VAL A 347 26.43 -22.94 -25.97
N VAL A 348 26.81 -24.14 -26.41
CA VAL A 348 26.08 -24.93 -27.42
C VAL A 348 26.16 -26.40 -27.03
N ASP A 349 25.01 -27.01 -26.73
CA ASP A 349 24.89 -28.41 -26.28
C ASP A 349 25.94 -28.78 -25.20
N GLU A 350 26.88 -29.69 -25.53
CA GLU A 350 27.93 -30.20 -24.63
C GLU A 350 29.27 -29.44 -24.72
N ALA A 351 29.28 -28.24 -25.31
CA ALA A 351 30.49 -27.46 -25.48
C ALA A 351 30.31 -25.96 -25.24
N ILE A 352 31.40 -25.32 -24.85
CA ILE A 352 31.55 -23.87 -24.85
C ILE A 352 32.35 -23.49 -26.08
N LEU A 353 31.73 -22.74 -26.98
CA LEU A 353 32.40 -22.14 -28.13
C LEU A 353 33.10 -20.85 -27.70
N LEU A 354 34.41 -20.83 -27.93
CA LEU A 354 35.33 -19.72 -27.74
C LEU A 354 35.72 -19.15 -29.09
N ASP A 355 35.14 -18.01 -29.48
CA ASP A 355 35.62 -17.26 -30.64
C ASP A 355 36.73 -16.30 -30.23
N LEU A 356 37.95 -16.62 -30.65
CA LEU A 356 39.17 -15.86 -30.37
C LEU A 356 39.52 -14.90 -31.52
N GLY A 357 38.71 -14.84 -32.57
CA GLY A 357 38.91 -13.96 -33.73
C GLY A 357 40.34 -14.04 -34.27
N THR A 358 41.01 -12.88 -34.33
CA THR A 358 42.40 -12.74 -34.79
C THR A 358 43.39 -12.43 -33.65
N LEU A 359 43.12 -12.91 -32.43
CA LEU A 359 44.02 -12.72 -31.28
C LEU A 359 45.42 -13.31 -31.54
N GLU A 360 46.43 -12.77 -30.84
CA GLU A 360 47.77 -13.35 -30.84
C GLU A 360 47.83 -14.52 -29.84
N LEU A 361 47.87 -15.74 -30.38
CA LEU A 361 47.63 -16.96 -29.61
C LEU A 361 48.90 -17.71 -29.20
N ASP A 362 50.06 -17.05 -29.22
CA ASP A 362 51.30 -17.69 -28.77
C ASP A 362 51.18 -18.07 -27.28
N GLY A 363 51.58 -19.30 -26.95
CA GLY A 363 51.39 -19.88 -25.62
C GLY A 363 49.93 -20.02 -25.15
N SER A 364 48.94 -19.95 -26.05
CA SER A 364 47.53 -19.94 -25.66
C SER A 364 47.06 -21.25 -24.99
N SER A 365 46.17 -21.11 -24.02
CA SER A 365 45.54 -22.22 -23.30
C SER A 365 44.18 -21.82 -22.74
N TYR A 366 43.34 -22.82 -22.46
CA TYR A 366 42.14 -22.65 -21.66
C TYR A 366 42.14 -23.63 -20.48
N GLN A 367 41.43 -23.25 -19.44
CA GLN A 367 41.11 -24.05 -18.28
C GLN A 367 39.64 -23.80 -17.93
N LEU A 368 38.89 -24.86 -17.77
CA LEU A 368 37.50 -24.84 -17.34
C LEU A 368 37.43 -25.44 -15.94
N TYR A 369 36.87 -24.68 -15.01
CA TYR A 369 36.70 -25.09 -13.62
C TYR A 369 35.22 -25.19 -13.29
N ASP A 370 34.87 -26.11 -12.38
CA ASP A 370 33.57 -26.05 -11.71
C ASP A 370 33.54 -24.95 -10.64
N ILE A 371 32.37 -24.74 -10.04
CA ILE A 371 32.17 -23.74 -8.99
C ILE A 371 32.95 -24.03 -7.69
N SER A 372 33.40 -25.27 -7.48
CA SER A 372 34.25 -25.64 -6.34
C SER A 372 35.74 -25.36 -6.59
N GLY A 373 36.10 -24.95 -7.80
CA GLY A 373 37.46 -24.73 -8.24
C GLY A 373 38.15 -25.99 -8.77
N ALA A 374 37.43 -27.11 -8.94
CA ALA A 374 37.99 -28.31 -9.54
C ALA A 374 38.15 -28.11 -11.05
N LEU A 375 39.32 -28.48 -11.59
CA LEU A 375 39.60 -28.39 -13.02
C LEU A 375 38.83 -29.50 -13.76
N LEU A 376 37.91 -29.10 -14.64
CA LEU A 376 37.10 -30.00 -15.46
C LEU A 376 37.76 -30.31 -16.80
N ALA A 377 38.28 -29.29 -17.47
CA ALA A 377 38.91 -29.42 -18.78
C ALA A 377 40.04 -28.40 -18.93
N SER A 378 41.05 -28.76 -19.74
CA SER A 378 42.07 -27.79 -20.16
C SER A 378 42.61 -28.15 -21.53
N GLY A 379 43.11 -27.15 -22.24
CA GLY A 379 43.72 -27.33 -23.55
C GLY A 379 44.76 -26.26 -23.83
N ARG A 380 45.59 -26.50 -24.85
CA ARG A 380 46.66 -25.60 -25.29
C ARG A 380 46.60 -25.44 -26.81
N SER A 381 47.31 -24.43 -27.32
CA SER A 381 47.47 -24.17 -28.75
C SER A 381 46.12 -23.91 -29.45
N LEU A 382 45.39 -22.93 -28.93
CA LEU A 382 44.11 -22.50 -29.50
C LEU A 382 44.31 -21.92 -30.90
N SER A 383 43.34 -22.13 -31.80
CA SER A 383 43.36 -21.58 -33.16
C SER A 383 42.67 -20.22 -33.24
N GLY A 384 43.08 -19.39 -34.20
CA GLY A 384 42.34 -18.19 -34.57
C GLY A 384 40.94 -18.57 -35.05
N GLY A 385 39.91 -17.90 -34.56
CA GLY A 385 38.50 -18.25 -34.76
C GLY A 385 37.91 -19.08 -33.61
N VAL A 386 36.96 -19.96 -33.94
CA VAL A 386 36.14 -20.69 -32.95
C VAL A 386 36.83 -21.97 -32.47
N ASN A 387 36.95 -22.10 -31.15
CA ASN A 387 37.47 -23.27 -30.46
C ASN A 387 36.34 -23.88 -29.61
N ALA A 388 36.25 -25.20 -29.54
CA ALA A 388 35.29 -25.89 -28.68
C ALA A 388 35.95 -26.35 -27.39
N VAL A 389 35.41 -25.94 -26.24
CA VAL A 389 35.80 -26.40 -24.91
C VAL A 389 34.75 -27.39 -24.42
N PRO A 390 35.10 -28.68 -24.21
CA PRO A 390 34.14 -29.67 -23.76
C PRO A 390 33.72 -29.38 -22.31
N VAL A 391 32.42 -29.46 -22.02
CA VAL A 391 31.89 -29.26 -20.66
C VAL A 391 31.91 -30.55 -19.82
N MET A 392 32.28 -31.69 -20.41
CA MET A 392 32.49 -32.98 -19.72
C MET A 392 31.26 -33.47 -18.93
N GLY A 393 30.05 -33.16 -19.40
CA GLY A 393 28.80 -33.47 -18.69
C GLY A 393 28.57 -32.64 -17.42
N ALA A 394 29.37 -31.60 -17.20
CA ALA A 394 29.15 -30.65 -16.13
C ALA A 394 28.02 -29.68 -16.52
N HIS A 395 27.06 -29.54 -15.61
CA HIS A 395 25.94 -28.61 -15.70
C HIS A 395 26.08 -27.55 -14.61
N GLY A 396 25.42 -26.41 -14.79
CA GLY A 396 25.46 -25.28 -13.86
C GLY A 396 26.56 -24.28 -14.20
N VAL A 397 27.11 -23.62 -13.18
CA VAL A 397 28.04 -22.50 -13.37
C VAL A 397 29.47 -22.99 -13.44
N LEU A 398 30.13 -22.70 -14.57
CA LEU A 398 31.53 -23.00 -14.83
C LEU A 398 32.35 -21.72 -14.97
N VAL A 399 33.64 -21.82 -14.69
CA VAL A 399 34.61 -20.73 -14.85
C VAL A 399 35.56 -21.07 -15.97
N LEU A 400 35.50 -20.29 -17.04
CA LEU A 400 36.41 -20.42 -18.16
C LEU A 400 37.52 -19.39 -18.05
N ARG A 401 38.76 -19.88 -17.91
CA ARG A 401 39.97 -19.09 -18.01
C ARG A 401 40.63 -19.37 -19.35
N VAL A 402 40.97 -18.32 -20.09
CA VAL A 402 41.78 -18.36 -21.31
C VAL A 402 43.04 -17.54 -21.07
N THR A 403 44.21 -18.11 -21.31
CA THR A 403 45.49 -17.40 -21.30
C THR A 403 46.04 -17.38 -22.71
N TYR A 404 46.58 -16.26 -23.17
CA TYR A 404 47.11 -16.09 -24.52
C TYR A 404 48.22 -15.01 -24.50
N GLY A 405 48.95 -14.82 -25.61
CA GLY A 405 50.23 -14.10 -25.61
C GLY A 405 50.21 -12.68 -25.03
N LYS A 406 49.06 -11.99 -25.05
CA LYS A 406 48.91 -10.62 -24.50
C LYS A 406 48.21 -10.54 -23.14
N GLY A 407 47.74 -11.64 -22.57
CA GLY A 407 47.07 -11.59 -21.26
C GLY A 407 46.23 -12.81 -20.92
N SER A 408 45.23 -12.58 -20.06
CA SER A 408 44.29 -13.61 -19.63
C SER A 408 42.87 -13.05 -19.63
N PHE A 409 41.94 -13.94 -19.90
CA PHE A 409 40.51 -13.73 -19.93
C PHE A 409 39.85 -14.74 -19.01
N VAL A 410 38.92 -14.29 -18.19
CA VAL A 410 38.12 -15.13 -17.30
C VAL A 410 36.67 -14.73 -17.49
N GLN A 411 35.81 -15.71 -17.78
CA GLN A 411 34.38 -15.50 -17.88
C GLN A 411 33.62 -16.63 -17.17
N ARG A 412 32.52 -16.23 -16.52
CA ARG A 412 31.49 -17.14 -16.00
C ARG A 412 30.64 -17.65 -17.15
N VAL A 413 30.43 -18.96 -17.23
CA VAL A 413 29.63 -19.61 -18.26
C VAL A 413 28.58 -20.49 -17.59
N ILE A 414 27.31 -20.33 -17.97
CA ILE A 414 26.20 -21.13 -17.44
C ILE A 414 25.88 -22.22 -18.47
N VAL A 415 26.09 -23.48 -18.10
CA VAL A 415 25.77 -24.64 -18.92
C VAL A 415 24.43 -25.21 -18.42
N PRO A 416 23.37 -25.16 -19.24
CA PRO A 416 22.03 -25.59 -18.84
C PRO A 416 21.92 -27.09 -18.58
#